data_AF-A0A7V7WR09-F1
#
_entry.id   AF-A0A7V7WR09-F1
#
_cell.length_a   1.000
_cell.length_b   1.000
_cell.length_c   1.000
_cell.angle_alpha   90.00
_cell.angle_beta   90.00
_cell.angle_gamma   90.00
#
_symmetry.space_group_name_H-M   'P 1'
#
loop_
_entity.id
_entity.type
_entity.pdbx_description
1 polymer ?
#
loop_
_entity_poly.entity_id
_entity_poly.type
_entity_poly.pdbx_seq_one_letter_code
_entity_poly.pdbx_strand_id
1 'polypeptide(L)'
;MIRLIYLHGFNSSPQTIKGRQLAAWLGPLAGQIAFDLPALPHRPAQAIALVERLLAQYAGNDHGSSASPAIYGGVSETKRERGAAGPAQARGDDAPPFQGGRNHITLIGSSLGGYYATFLAEKHGLKAVLINPAILPDRDLEQFLGPQRNLYTDEPYELTRKHLEEMSALRVARITRPDRYYLLVQTGDEVLDYREAVRYFTGARQKVIEGGDHGFQKFEQVIAEILAFAGHGQPPPG
;
A
#
# COMPACT_ATOMS: atom_id res chain seq x y z
N MET A 1 8.09 -6.15 -17.95
CA MET A 1 6.70 -5.91 -17.48
C MET A 1 6.80 -5.35 -16.07
N ILE A 2 6.17 -4.21 -15.78
CA ILE A 2 6.12 -3.67 -14.42
C ILE A 2 4.86 -4.18 -13.69
N ARG A 3 4.90 -4.25 -12.36
CA ARG A 3 3.73 -4.59 -11.54
C ARG A 3 3.46 -3.49 -10.53
N LEU A 4 2.19 -3.08 -10.45
CA LEU A 4 1.71 -2.10 -9.50
C LEU A 4 0.79 -2.80 -8.50
N ILE A 5 1.02 -2.57 -7.21
CA ILE A 5 0.14 -3.08 -6.14
C ILE A 5 -0.43 -1.87 -5.40
N TYR A 6 -1.74 -1.65 -5.51
CA TYR A 6 -2.43 -0.54 -4.88
C TYR A 6 -3.00 -0.95 -3.51
N LEU A 7 -2.65 -0.18 -2.48
CA LEU A 7 -3.09 -0.34 -1.10
C LEU A 7 -4.07 0.80 -0.75
N HIS A 8 -5.33 0.42 -0.51
CA HIS A 8 -6.38 1.38 -0.16
C HIS A 8 -6.30 1.82 1.31
N GLY A 9 -7.03 2.90 1.64
CA GLY A 9 -7.07 3.47 2.98
C GLY A 9 -8.02 2.77 3.95
N PHE A 10 -8.22 3.42 5.11
CA PHE A 10 -9.17 3.05 6.16
C PHE A 10 -10.61 3.02 5.64
N ASN A 11 -11.44 2.09 6.14
CA ASN A 11 -12.83 1.87 5.71
C ASN A 11 -13.05 1.83 4.18
N SER A 12 -12.05 1.37 3.44
CA SER A 12 -12.04 1.36 1.97
C SER A 12 -12.01 -0.07 1.41
N SER A 13 -11.98 -0.23 0.09
CA SER A 13 -11.99 -1.54 -0.58
C SER A 13 -11.39 -1.46 -2.00
N PRO A 14 -11.30 -2.56 -2.78
CA PRO A 14 -10.93 -2.48 -4.19
C PRO A 14 -11.86 -1.63 -5.06
N GLN A 15 -13.01 -1.20 -4.53
CA GLN A 15 -13.96 -0.34 -5.23
C GLN A 15 -13.63 1.16 -5.09
N THR A 16 -12.48 1.55 -4.50
CA THR A 16 -12.11 2.97 -4.36
C THR A 16 -12.16 3.70 -5.70
N ILE A 17 -12.53 4.98 -5.67
CA ILE A 17 -12.55 5.82 -6.88
C ILE A 17 -11.17 5.81 -7.56
N LYS A 18 -10.09 6.07 -6.80
CA LYS A 18 -8.71 6.08 -7.31
C LYS A 18 -8.29 4.73 -7.91
N GLY A 19 -8.60 3.63 -7.21
CA GLY A 19 -8.29 2.28 -7.67
C GLY A 19 -9.00 1.93 -8.98
N ARG A 20 -10.28 2.31 -9.12
CA ARG A 20 -11.04 2.14 -10.36
C ARG A 20 -10.52 3.03 -11.49
N GLN A 21 -10.18 4.28 -11.20
CA GLN A 21 -9.58 5.19 -12.17
C GLN A 21 -8.25 4.66 -12.69
N LEU A 22 -7.38 4.17 -11.80
CA LEU A 22 -6.12 3.55 -12.18
C LEU A 22 -6.33 2.29 -13.02
N ALA A 23 -7.24 1.39 -12.59
CA ALA A 23 -7.56 0.19 -13.35
C ALA A 23 -8.07 0.52 -14.77
N ALA A 24 -8.97 1.49 -14.90
CA ALA A 24 -9.50 1.93 -16.18
C ALA A 24 -8.40 2.53 -17.07
N TRP A 25 -7.55 3.39 -16.51
CA TRP A 25 -6.44 4.01 -17.22
C TRP A 25 -5.43 2.96 -17.72
N LEU A 26 -5.19 1.91 -16.93
CA LEU A 26 -4.27 0.82 -17.26
C LEU A 26 -4.85 -0.19 -18.26
N GLY A 27 -6.15 -0.19 -18.53
CA GLY A 27 -6.82 -1.14 -19.43
C GLY A 27 -6.11 -1.28 -20.80
N PRO A 28 -5.84 -0.17 -21.52
CA PRO A 28 -5.09 -0.20 -22.79
C PRO A 28 -3.64 -0.69 -22.69
N LEU A 29 -3.07 -0.77 -21.47
CA LEU A 29 -1.71 -1.23 -21.21
C LEU A 29 -1.64 -2.65 -20.61
N ALA A 30 -2.77 -3.38 -20.66
CA ALA A 30 -2.80 -4.78 -20.26
C ALA A 30 -1.73 -5.58 -21.05
N GLY A 31 -0.88 -6.31 -20.32
CA GLY A 31 0.28 -7.03 -20.89
C GLY A 31 1.60 -6.27 -20.83
N GLN A 32 1.59 -4.96 -20.57
CA GLN A 32 2.81 -4.18 -20.26
C GLN A 32 2.94 -3.94 -18.75
N ILE A 33 1.80 -3.71 -18.11
CA ILE A 33 1.66 -3.41 -16.69
C ILE A 33 0.70 -4.43 -16.07
N ALA A 34 1.17 -5.13 -15.05
CA ALA A 34 0.32 -5.91 -14.16
C ALA A 34 -0.20 -5.01 -13.03
N PHE A 35 -1.46 -5.16 -12.64
CA PHE A 35 -2.08 -4.35 -11.60
C PHE A 35 -2.84 -5.22 -10.61
N ASP A 36 -2.51 -5.06 -9.33
CA ASP A 36 -3.15 -5.76 -8.21
C ASP A 36 -3.73 -4.73 -7.24
N LEU A 37 -5.01 -4.88 -6.89
CA LEU A 37 -5.73 -4.05 -5.92
C LEU A 37 -6.42 -4.96 -4.90
N PRO A 38 -5.69 -5.50 -3.92
CA PRO A 38 -6.25 -6.42 -2.94
C PRO A 38 -7.26 -5.74 -2.01
N ALA A 39 -8.25 -6.51 -1.57
CA ALA A 39 -9.10 -6.11 -0.44
C ALA A 39 -8.33 -6.28 0.87
N LEU A 40 -7.88 -5.17 1.45
CA LEU A 40 -7.13 -5.19 2.69
C LEU A 40 -8.09 -5.41 3.88
N PRO A 41 -7.83 -6.40 4.74
CA PRO A 41 -8.53 -6.56 6.02
C PRO A 41 -8.38 -5.31 6.89
N HIS A 42 -9.39 -5.04 7.73
CA HIS A 42 -9.34 -3.94 8.70
C HIS A 42 -8.22 -4.11 9.74
N ARG A 43 -7.79 -5.35 10.01
CA ARG A 43 -6.70 -5.64 10.96
C ARG A 43 -5.33 -5.39 10.32
N PRO A 44 -4.50 -4.48 10.87
CA PRO A 44 -3.20 -4.14 10.29
C PRO A 44 -2.28 -5.34 10.07
N ALA A 45 -2.15 -6.24 11.06
CA ALA A 45 -1.30 -7.42 10.92
C ALA A 45 -1.77 -8.33 9.76
N GLN A 46 -3.08 -8.47 9.55
CA GLN A 46 -3.64 -9.27 8.46
C GLN A 46 -3.46 -8.60 7.10
N ALA A 47 -3.59 -7.26 7.02
CA ALA A 47 -3.32 -6.49 5.82
C ALA A 47 -1.87 -6.63 5.36
N ILE A 48 -0.92 -6.45 6.29
CA ILE A 48 0.51 -6.66 6.00
C ILE A 48 0.77 -8.10 5.55
N ALA A 49 0.26 -9.10 6.28
CA ALA A 49 0.45 -10.50 5.92
C ALA A 49 -0.14 -10.84 4.54
N LEU A 50 -1.24 -10.21 4.13
CA LEU A 50 -1.80 -10.38 2.79
C LEU A 50 -0.86 -9.86 1.71
N VAL A 51 -0.33 -8.64 1.87
CA VAL A 51 0.56 -8.05 0.86
C VAL A 51 1.90 -8.78 0.82
N GLU A 52 2.43 -9.21 1.97
CA GLU A 52 3.61 -10.08 2.05
C GLU A 52 3.45 -11.37 1.24
N ARG A 53 2.28 -12.02 1.31
CA ARG A 53 1.99 -13.20 0.49
C ARG A 53 1.98 -12.89 -1.00
N LEU A 54 1.39 -11.77 -1.41
CA LEU A 54 1.43 -11.34 -2.82
C LEU A 54 2.88 -11.10 -3.28
N LEU A 55 3.67 -10.36 -2.50
CA LEU A 55 5.08 -10.10 -2.79
C LEU A 55 5.92 -11.40 -2.86
N ALA A 56 5.59 -12.41 -2.04
CA ALA A 56 6.25 -13.70 -2.08
C ALA A 56 5.88 -14.50 -3.34
N GLN A 57 4.59 -14.50 -3.74
CA GLN A 57 4.13 -15.15 -4.97
C GLN A 57 4.87 -14.61 -6.21
N TYR A 58 5.10 -13.30 -6.26
CA TYR A 58 5.78 -12.69 -7.40
C TYR A 58 7.30 -12.87 -7.38
N ALA A 59 7.91 -13.09 -6.21
CA ALA A 59 9.32 -13.47 -6.13
C ALA A 59 9.58 -14.90 -6.62
N GLY A 60 8.58 -15.80 -6.53
CA GLY A 60 8.70 -17.19 -6.97
C GLY A 60 8.39 -17.42 -8.46
N ASN A 61 7.75 -16.47 -9.14
CA ASN A 61 7.27 -16.61 -10.52
C ASN A 61 8.22 -16.06 -11.60
N ASP A 62 9.45 -15.65 -11.23
CA ASP A 62 10.48 -15.25 -12.20
C ASP A 62 11.12 -16.43 -12.95
N HIS A 63 10.62 -17.65 -12.72
CA HIS A 63 10.85 -18.81 -13.59
C HIS A 63 9.58 -19.04 -14.40
N GLY A 64 9.59 -18.54 -15.64
CA GLY A 64 8.42 -18.40 -16.49
C GLY A 64 7.50 -19.62 -16.49
N SER A 65 6.25 -19.41 -16.08
CA SER A 65 5.12 -20.21 -16.53
C SER A 65 3.85 -19.36 -16.50
N SER A 66 3.28 -19.20 -17.68
CA SER A 66 2.01 -18.55 -17.96
C SER A 66 0.86 -19.44 -17.47
N ALA A 67 0.14 -18.99 -16.43
CA ALA A 67 -1.31 -19.22 -16.25
C ALA A 67 -1.78 -18.53 -14.96
N SER A 68 -2.72 -17.58 -15.09
CA SER A 68 -3.58 -17.21 -13.96
C SER A 68 -4.79 -18.14 -13.95
N PRO A 69 -5.25 -18.59 -12.78
CA PRO A 69 -6.66 -18.82 -12.54
C PRO A 69 -7.20 -17.69 -11.66
N ALA A 70 -8.19 -16.98 -12.19
CA ALA A 70 -9.15 -16.26 -11.37
C ALA A 70 -9.83 -17.26 -10.42
N ILE A 71 -9.89 -16.96 -9.12
CA ILE A 71 -10.73 -17.71 -8.18
C ILE A 71 -11.71 -16.73 -7.54
N TYR A 72 -12.95 -16.79 -8.01
CA TYR A 72 -14.16 -16.40 -7.30
C TYR A 72 -14.52 -17.51 -6.30
N GLY A 73 -14.77 -17.14 -5.04
CA GLY A 73 -15.72 -17.75 -4.09
C GLY A 73 -15.58 -19.23 -3.70
N GLY A 74 -15.45 -19.51 -2.39
CA GLY A 74 -15.74 -20.82 -1.81
C GLY A 74 -15.24 -20.99 -0.39
N VAL A 75 -16.14 -20.85 0.59
CA VAL A 75 -15.90 -21.11 2.01
C VAL A 75 -15.86 -22.63 2.24
N SER A 76 -14.86 -23.12 2.99
CA SER A 76 -15.09 -24.24 3.92
C SER A 76 -14.03 -24.25 5.04
N GLU A 77 -14.53 -24.27 6.27
CA GLU A 77 -13.78 -24.51 7.50
C GLU A 77 -13.37 -25.99 7.57
N THR A 78 -12.20 -26.27 8.15
CA THR A 78 -12.06 -27.35 9.14
C THR A 78 -10.88 -27.08 10.08
N LYS A 79 -11.05 -27.57 11.31
CA LYS A 79 -10.35 -27.26 12.55
C LYS A 79 -9.38 -28.40 12.92
N ARG A 80 -8.42 -28.07 13.82
CA ARG A 80 -7.54 -28.92 14.68
C ARG A 80 -6.07 -28.97 14.17
N GLU A 81 -5.01 -28.88 14.98
CA GLU A 81 -4.86 -28.91 16.45
C GLU A 81 -3.45 -28.40 16.89
N ARG A 82 -3.41 -27.79 18.09
CA ARG A 82 -2.39 -27.75 19.18
C ARG A 82 -0.88 -27.98 18.92
N GLY A 83 -0.07 -27.13 19.57
CA GLY A 83 1.30 -27.45 20.02
C GLY A 83 2.12 -26.21 20.42
N ALA A 84 2.68 -26.18 21.63
CA ALA A 84 3.29 -25.02 22.30
C ALA A 84 4.81 -24.86 22.08
N ALA A 85 5.32 -23.63 22.29
CA ALA A 85 6.47 -23.26 23.15
C ALA A 85 7.47 -22.23 22.55
N GLY A 86 7.81 -21.21 23.36
CA GLY A 86 9.12 -20.55 23.36
C GLY A 86 9.17 -19.10 22.83
N PRO A 87 9.74 -18.13 23.58
CA PRO A 87 9.84 -16.75 23.13
C PRO A 87 11.00 -16.58 22.13
N ALA A 88 10.71 -16.01 20.97
CA ALA A 88 11.74 -15.69 19.97
C ALA A 88 12.41 -14.36 20.34
N GLN A 89 13.65 -14.45 20.81
CA GLN A 89 14.56 -13.31 20.94
C GLN A 89 14.92 -12.80 19.54
N ALA A 90 14.65 -11.52 19.28
CA ALA A 90 15.15 -10.82 18.10
C ALA A 90 16.67 -10.68 18.20
N ARG A 91 17.40 -11.29 17.27
CA ARG A 91 18.77 -10.90 16.94
C ARG A 91 18.74 -10.23 15.58
N GLY A 92 19.25 -9.00 15.56
CA GLY A 92 19.44 -8.22 14.36
C GLY A 92 20.53 -8.79 13.47
N ASP A 93 20.47 -8.28 12.24
CA ASP A 93 21.52 -8.18 11.24
C ASP A 93 21.89 -9.48 10.49
N ASP A 94 22.06 -9.30 9.17
CA ASP A 94 22.49 -10.27 8.15
C ASP A 94 21.44 -11.15 7.44
N ALA A 95 20.26 -10.60 7.12
CA ALA A 95 19.53 -11.13 5.96
C ALA A 95 20.30 -10.74 4.67
N PRO A 96 20.73 -11.70 3.82
CA PRO A 96 21.44 -11.36 2.59
C PRO A 96 20.55 -10.52 1.68
N PRO A 97 21.10 -9.59 0.88
CA PRO A 97 20.31 -8.89 -0.10
C PRO A 97 19.74 -9.92 -1.08
N PHE A 98 18.41 -10.05 -1.11
CA PHE A 98 17.73 -10.77 -2.18
C PHE A 98 17.97 -10.02 -3.49
N GLN A 99 18.94 -10.48 -4.28
CA GLN A 99 19.24 -9.95 -5.59
C GLN A 99 18.54 -10.80 -6.66
N GLY A 100 17.53 -10.22 -7.31
CA GLY A 100 16.87 -10.76 -8.49
C GLY A 100 15.41 -11.14 -8.27
N GLY A 101 14.50 -10.25 -8.69
CA GLY A 101 13.10 -10.60 -8.96
C GLY A 101 12.07 -9.50 -8.68
N ARG A 102 12.29 -8.69 -7.64
CA ARG A 102 11.31 -7.66 -7.21
C ARG A 102 11.51 -6.26 -7.79
N ASN A 103 12.55 -6.03 -8.60
CA ASN A 103 12.91 -4.71 -9.13
C ASN A 103 11.85 -4.07 -10.05
N HIS A 104 10.79 -4.80 -10.40
CA HIS A 104 9.71 -4.33 -11.24
C HIS A 104 8.40 -4.06 -10.48
N ILE A 105 8.37 -4.26 -9.15
CA ILE A 105 7.18 -4.01 -8.32
C ILE A 105 7.24 -2.59 -7.75
N THR A 106 6.16 -1.84 -7.93
CA THR A 106 5.94 -0.54 -7.28
C THR A 106 4.66 -0.59 -6.47
N LEU A 107 4.74 -0.21 -5.19
CA LEU A 107 3.57 -0.04 -4.34
C LEU A 107 2.91 1.31 -4.62
N ILE A 108 1.59 1.39 -4.56
CA ILE A 108 0.83 2.65 -4.58
C ILE A 108 -0.04 2.66 -3.35
N GLY A 109 0.17 3.58 -2.42
CA GLY A 109 -0.59 3.63 -1.17
C GLY A 109 -1.31 4.95 -0.99
N SER A 110 -2.60 4.90 -0.65
CA SER A 110 -3.39 6.09 -0.30
C SER A 110 -3.83 6.09 1.16
N SER A 111 -3.74 7.23 1.85
CA SER A 111 -4.12 7.37 3.27
C SER A 111 -3.42 6.31 4.13
N LEU A 112 -4.16 5.46 4.86
CA LEU A 112 -3.60 4.33 5.63
C LEU A 112 -2.83 3.32 4.75
N GLY A 113 -3.22 3.14 3.49
CA GLY A 113 -2.48 2.31 2.55
C GLY A 113 -1.09 2.88 2.22
N GLY A 114 -0.91 4.20 2.31
CA GLY A 114 0.39 4.88 2.19
C GLY A 114 1.33 4.54 3.35
N TYR A 115 0.78 4.43 4.56
CA TYR A 115 1.53 3.97 5.73
C TYR A 115 2.04 2.54 5.57
N TYR A 116 1.14 1.62 5.15
CA TYR A 116 1.54 0.23 4.87
C TYR A 116 2.52 0.12 3.71
N ALA A 117 2.34 0.91 2.64
CA ALA A 117 3.28 0.95 1.52
C ALA A 117 4.68 1.39 1.96
N THR A 118 4.77 2.35 2.89
CA THR A 118 6.05 2.81 3.44
C THR A 118 6.76 1.71 4.22
N PHE A 119 6.07 1.03 5.13
CA PHE A 119 6.63 -0.10 5.87
C PHE A 119 7.14 -1.21 4.93
N LEU A 120 6.33 -1.62 3.95
CA LEU A 120 6.66 -2.67 3.01
C LEU A 120 7.80 -2.25 2.06
N ALA A 121 7.85 -1.00 1.63
CA ALA A 121 8.92 -0.47 0.79
C ALA A 121 10.27 -0.44 1.51
N GLU A 122 10.30 -0.05 2.78
CA GLU A 122 11.51 -0.13 3.60
C GLU A 122 11.96 -1.58 3.80
N LYS A 123 11.03 -2.47 4.19
CA LYS A 123 11.34 -3.88 4.47
C LYS A 123 11.85 -4.65 3.25
N HIS A 124 11.33 -4.37 2.06
CA HIS A 124 11.61 -5.15 0.85
C HIS A 124 12.42 -4.42 -0.22
N GLY A 125 12.84 -3.18 0.04
CA GLY A 125 13.60 -2.39 -0.94
C GLY A 125 12.80 -1.95 -2.17
N LEU A 126 11.47 -1.81 -2.04
CA LEU A 126 10.58 -1.50 -3.17
C LEU A 126 10.42 0.00 -3.40
N LYS A 127 10.01 0.38 -4.61
CA LYS A 127 9.48 1.72 -4.89
C LYS A 127 8.06 1.87 -4.34
N ALA A 128 7.71 3.08 -3.90
CA ALA A 128 6.35 3.42 -3.47
C ALA A 128 5.91 4.81 -3.95
N VAL A 129 4.71 4.88 -4.51
CA VAL A 129 3.97 6.13 -4.72
C VAL A 129 2.97 6.30 -3.57
N LEU A 130 2.96 7.49 -2.97
CA LEU A 130 2.22 7.77 -1.75
C LEU A 130 1.25 8.94 -1.99
N ILE A 131 -0.04 8.68 -1.82
CA ILE A 131 -1.13 9.62 -2.14
C ILE A 131 -1.81 10.04 -0.84
N ASN A 132 -1.65 11.30 -0.42
CA ASN A 132 -2.15 11.80 0.87
C ASN A 132 -1.90 10.77 2.01
N PRO A 133 -0.65 10.31 2.22
CA PRO A 133 -0.39 9.18 3.11
C PRO A 133 -0.57 9.58 4.58
N ALA A 134 -1.09 8.66 5.39
CA ALA A 134 -1.00 8.78 6.84
C ALA A 134 0.45 8.56 7.31
N ILE A 135 0.93 9.40 8.22
CA ILE A 135 2.26 9.29 8.82
C ILE A 135 2.19 8.65 10.21
N LEU A 136 1.17 9.01 10.98
CA LEU A 136 0.97 8.57 12.37
C LEU A 136 -0.46 8.01 12.56
N PRO A 137 -0.85 6.95 11.82
CA PRO A 137 -2.23 6.48 11.84
C PRO A 137 -2.70 5.98 13.22
N ASP A 138 -1.79 5.52 14.08
CA ASP A 138 -2.10 5.17 15.46
C ASP A 138 -2.58 6.38 16.29
N ARG A 139 -2.02 7.57 16.04
CA ARG A 139 -2.50 8.84 16.59
C ARG A 139 -3.78 9.28 15.90
N ASP A 140 -3.77 9.31 14.57
CA ASP A 140 -4.83 9.93 13.77
C ASP A 140 -6.16 9.16 13.88
N LEU A 141 -6.08 7.83 14.07
CA LEU A 141 -7.24 6.96 14.18
C LEU A 141 -7.73 6.73 15.61
N GLU A 142 -7.05 7.24 16.63
CA GLU A 142 -7.45 7.06 18.04
C GLU A 142 -8.86 7.58 18.31
N GLN A 143 -9.23 8.70 17.68
CA GLN A 143 -10.57 9.29 17.78
C GLN A 143 -11.68 8.41 17.18
N PHE A 144 -11.35 7.40 16.38
CA PHE A 144 -12.30 6.49 15.72
C PHE A 144 -12.38 5.12 16.42
N LEU A 145 -11.79 4.95 17.61
CA LEU A 145 -11.94 3.72 18.39
C LEU A 145 -13.41 3.38 18.63
N GLY A 146 -13.72 2.08 18.56
CA GLY A 146 -15.07 1.54 18.69
C GLY A 146 -15.66 1.04 17.37
N PRO A 147 -16.99 0.96 17.27
CA PRO A 147 -17.68 0.43 16.08
C PRO A 147 -17.35 1.23 14.82
N GLN A 148 -17.00 0.50 13.77
CA GLN A 148 -16.68 1.01 12.45
C GLN A 148 -17.44 0.24 11.39
N ARG A 149 -17.52 0.84 10.19
CA ARG A 149 -18.18 0.22 9.04
C ARG A 149 -17.40 0.52 7.78
N ASN A 150 -17.15 -0.51 6.98
CA ASN A 150 -16.54 -0.31 5.67
C ASN A 150 -17.49 0.47 4.75
N LEU A 151 -17.02 1.53 4.11
CA LEU A 151 -17.88 2.43 3.31
C LEU A 151 -18.33 1.82 1.98
N TYR A 152 -17.71 0.72 1.54
CA TYR A 152 -18.01 0.07 0.27
C TYR A 152 -18.71 -1.29 0.43
N THR A 153 -18.36 -2.05 1.47
CA THR A 153 -18.93 -3.38 1.72
C THR A 153 -20.00 -3.38 2.80
N ASP A 154 -20.16 -2.28 3.55
CA ASP A 154 -21.08 -2.15 4.67
C ASP A 154 -20.80 -3.10 5.85
N GLU A 155 -19.67 -3.82 5.79
CA GLU A 155 -19.24 -4.79 6.81
C GLU A 155 -18.87 -4.05 8.11
N PRO A 156 -19.53 -4.39 9.24
CA PRO A 156 -19.20 -3.81 10.54
C PRO A 156 -17.95 -4.48 11.12
N TYR A 157 -17.14 -3.70 11.85
CA TYR A 157 -16.06 -4.21 12.68
C TYR A 157 -15.81 -3.26 13.85
N GLU A 158 -14.90 -3.61 14.75
CA GLU A 158 -14.50 -2.74 15.85
C GLU A 158 -13.04 -2.33 15.69
N LEU A 159 -12.77 -1.02 15.68
CA LEU A 159 -11.41 -0.50 15.78
C LEU A 159 -11.01 -0.49 17.26
N THR A 160 -10.00 -1.29 17.61
CA THR A 160 -9.55 -1.48 18.99
C THR A 160 -8.17 -0.86 19.19
N ARG A 161 -7.78 -0.61 20.44
CA ARG A 161 -6.42 -0.16 20.78
C ARG A 161 -5.34 -1.13 20.30
N LYS A 162 -5.63 -2.43 20.31
CA LYS A 162 -4.74 -3.45 19.74
C LYS A 162 -4.43 -3.19 18.26
N HIS A 163 -5.41 -2.73 17.48
CA HIS A 163 -5.16 -2.37 16.08
C HIS A 163 -4.23 -1.15 15.98
N LEU A 164 -4.36 -0.15 16.86
CA LEU A 164 -3.44 1.00 16.90
C LEU A 164 -2.03 0.57 17.32
N GLU A 165 -1.90 -0.34 18.28
CA GLU A 165 -0.62 -0.94 18.68
C GLU A 165 0.04 -1.70 17.52
N GLU A 166 -0.74 -2.49 16.77
CA GLU A 166 -0.28 -3.16 15.56
C GLU A 166 0.21 -2.15 14.51
N MET A 167 -0.49 -1.02 14.32
CA MET A 167 -0.01 0.05 13.43
C MET A 167 1.29 0.66 13.94
N SER A 168 1.37 0.99 15.24
CA SER A 168 2.57 1.57 15.85
C SER A 168 3.79 0.65 15.69
N ALA A 169 3.61 -0.68 15.75
CA ALA A 169 4.68 -1.64 15.55
C ALA A 169 5.25 -1.65 14.11
N LEU A 170 4.51 -1.13 13.13
CA LEU A 170 4.95 -1.01 11.72
C LEU A 170 5.67 0.31 11.45
N ARG A 171 5.87 1.16 12.45
CA ARG A 171 6.39 2.51 12.25
C ARG A 171 7.80 2.50 11.69
N VAL A 172 7.95 3.10 10.53
CA VAL A 172 9.26 3.51 10.00
C VAL A 172 9.58 4.88 10.61
N ALA A 173 10.61 4.96 11.46
CA ALA A 173 10.97 6.22 12.09
C ALA A 173 11.48 7.26 11.07
N ARG A 174 12.22 6.79 10.05
CA ARG A 174 12.75 7.60 8.94
C ARG A 174 12.98 6.70 7.73
N ILE A 175 12.63 7.19 6.54
CA ILE A 175 12.93 6.50 5.29
C ILE A 175 14.45 6.41 5.06
N THR A 176 14.94 5.28 4.56
CA THR A 176 16.38 5.04 4.35
C THR A 176 16.86 5.47 2.97
N ARG A 177 15.99 5.47 1.97
CA ARG A 177 16.30 5.76 0.56
C ARG A 177 15.20 6.61 -0.07
N PRO A 178 15.32 7.94 0.00
CA PRO A 178 14.28 8.85 -0.51
C PRO A 178 13.94 8.66 -2.00
N ASP A 179 14.89 8.17 -2.81
CA ASP A 179 14.71 7.86 -4.23
C ASP A 179 13.70 6.73 -4.51
N ARG A 180 13.34 5.93 -3.49
CA ARG A 180 12.27 4.92 -3.60
C ARG A 180 10.87 5.53 -3.59
N TYR A 181 10.72 6.80 -3.21
CA TYR A 181 9.42 7.39 -2.91
C TYR A 181 9.03 8.49 -3.90
N TYR A 182 7.76 8.48 -4.29
CA TYR A 182 7.10 9.61 -4.90
C TYR A 182 5.89 10.01 -4.06
N LEU A 183 6.00 11.14 -3.36
CA LEU A 183 4.92 11.73 -2.58
C LEU A 183 4.02 12.62 -3.45
N LEU A 184 2.72 12.37 -3.40
CA LEU A 184 1.67 13.15 -4.00
C LEU A 184 0.73 13.61 -2.89
N VAL A 185 0.66 14.93 -2.65
CA VAL A 185 -0.21 15.50 -1.62
C VAL A 185 -1.03 16.66 -2.15
N GLN A 186 -2.24 16.82 -1.61
CA GLN A 186 -3.10 17.98 -1.82
C GLN A 186 -3.14 18.83 -0.55
N THR A 187 -2.95 20.14 -0.69
CA THR A 187 -2.91 21.08 0.44
C THR A 187 -4.27 21.26 1.11
N GLY A 188 -5.35 20.98 0.38
CA GLY A 188 -6.73 20.99 0.87
C GLY A 188 -7.15 19.71 1.62
N ASP A 189 -6.24 18.77 1.87
CA ASP A 189 -6.54 17.59 2.69
C ASP A 189 -6.98 18.03 4.10
N GLU A 190 -8.26 17.79 4.38
CA GLU A 190 -8.96 18.16 5.60
C GLU A 190 -8.84 17.11 6.71
N VAL A 191 -8.31 15.93 6.38
CA VAL A 191 -8.17 14.79 7.29
C VAL A 191 -6.75 14.68 7.83
N LEU A 192 -5.75 14.89 6.96
CA LEU A 192 -4.33 14.77 7.29
C LEU A 192 -3.59 16.07 6.97
N ASP A 193 -2.78 16.58 7.91
CA ASP A 193 -1.90 17.72 7.62
C ASP A 193 -0.82 17.32 6.62
N TYR A 194 -0.98 17.75 5.35
CA TYR A 194 -0.05 17.45 4.27
C TYR A 194 1.41 17.81 4.62
N ARG A 195 1.62 18.80 5.50
CA ARG A 195 2.96 19.25 5.91
C ARG A 195 3.70 18.16 6.69
N GLU A 196 3.00 17.29 7.41
CA GLU A 196 3.62 16.14 8.07
C GLU A 196 4.22 15.19 7.04
N ALA A 197 3.48 14.87 5.97
CA ALA A 197 3.98 14.02 4.90
C ALA A 197 5.15 14.67 4.15
N VAL A 198 5.05 15.95 3.82
CA VAL A 198 6.14 16.72 3.16
C VAL A 198 7.43 16.68 3.99
N ARG A 199 7.33 16.88 5.31
CA ARG A 199 8.48 16.80 6.23
C ARG A 199 9.02 15.37 6.34
N TYR A 200 8.14 14.38 6.51
CA TYR A 200 8.53 12.99 6.70
C TYR A 200 9.27 12.42 5.47
N PHE A 201 8.80 12.75 4.27
CA PHE A 201 9.42 12.32 2.99
C PHE A 201 10.46 13.31 2.45
N THR A 202 11.11 14.08 3.32
CA THR A 202 12.19 15.01 2.91
C THR A 202 13.25 14.29 2.07
N GLY A 203 13.56 14.85 0.91
CA GLY A 203 14.53 14.31 -0.06
C GLY A 203 13.94 13.36 -1.10
N ALA A 204 12.71 12.90 -0.94
CA ALA A 204 12.00 12.12 -1.96
C ALA A 204 11.51 13.02 -3.09
N ARG A 205 11.08 12.43 -4.23
CA ARG A 205 10.30 13.17 -5.21
C ARG A 205 8.97 13.56 -4.57
N GLN A 206 8.56 14.82 -4.68
CA GLN A 206 7.30 15.31 -4.13
C GLN A 206 6.54 16.16 -5.14
N LYS A 207 5.21 16.03 -5.17
CA LYS A 207 4.30 16.93 -5.86
C LYS A 207 3.23 17.38 -4.86
N VAL A 208 3.32 18.65 -4.48
CA VAL A 208 2.34 19.33 -3.63
C VAL A 208 1.39 20.09 -4.55
N ILE A 209 0.10 19.75 -4.51
CA ILE A 209 -0.94 20.34 -5.35
C ILE A 209 -1.79 21.28 -4.50
N GLU A 210 -1.97 22.51 -4.96
CA GLU A 210 -2.78 23.51 -4.28
C GLU A 210 -4.28 23.14 -4.32
N GLY A 211 -4.99 23.32 -3.21
CA GLY A 211 -6.37 22.89 -3.03
C GLY A 211 -6.54 21.37 -2.99
N GLY A 212 -7.68 20.87 -3.46
CA GLY A 212 -8.04 19.45 -3.44
C GLY A 212 -8.74 19.01 -2.15
N ASP A 213 -8.64 17.73 -1.82
CA ASP A 213 -9.21 17.11 -0.62
C ASP A 213 -8.45 15.82 -0.25
N HIS A 214 -8.83 15.19 0.88
CA HIS A 214 -8.27 13.91 1.28
C HIS A 214 -8.48 12.80 0.25
N GLY A 215 -9.59 12.85 -0.49
CA GLY A 215 -9.93 11.95 -1.58
C GLY A 215 -8.95 11.99 -2.76
N PHE A 216 -8.10 13.02 -2.83
CA PHE A 216 -7.18 13.33 -3.92
C PHE A 216 -7.93 13.58 -5.24
N GLN A 217 -8.47 14.79 -5.37
CA GLN A 217 -9.19 15.21 -6.57
C GLN A 217 -8.30 15.14 -7.82
N LYS A 218 -8.93 14.86 -8.98
CA LYS A 218 -8.24 14.83 -10.29
C LYS A 218 -7.08 13.84 -10.35
N PHE A 219 -7.18 12.72 -9.63
CA PHE A 219 -6.17 11.66 -9.58
C PHE A 219 -5.69 11.18 -10.97
N GLU A 220 -6.57 11.14 -11.98
CA GLU A 220 -6.20 10.76 -13.35
C GLU A 220 -5.07 11.60 -13.95
N GLN A 221 -4.94 12.87 -13.54
CA GLN A 221 -3.92 13.80 -14.05
C GLN A 221 -2.50 13.45 -13.60
N VAL A 222 -2.36 12.63 -12.55
CA VAL A 222 -1.03 12.21 -12.06
C VAL A 222 -0.68 10.78 -12.45
N ILE A 223 -1.60 10.00 -13.04
CA ILE A 223 -1.36 8.58 -13.36
C ILE A 223 -0.16 8.42 -14.30
N ALA A 224 -0.02 9.23 -15.34
CA ALA A 224 1.12 9.12 -16.24
C ALA A 224 2.47 9.33 -15.53
N GLU A 225 2.54 10.25 -14.56
CA GLU A 225 3.75 10.46 -13.76
C GLU A 225 4.03 9.31 -12.79
N ILE A 226 2.97 8.70 -12.23
CA ILE A 226 3.06 7.48 -11.40
C ILE A 226 3.70 6.35 -12.20
N LEU A 227 3.28 6.16 -13.46
CA LEU A 227 3.82 5.12 -14.32
C LEU A 227 5.26 5.39 -14.74
N ALA A 228 5.58 6.65 -15.07
CA ALA A 228 6.95 7.09 -15.31
C ALA A 228 7.86 6.78 -14.12
N PHE A 229 7.39 7.05 -12.89
CA PHE A 229 8.13 6.73 -11.67
C PHE A 229 8.30 5.22 -11.46
N ALA A 230 7.25 4.43 -11.76
CA ALA A 230 7.27 2.97 -11.71
C ALA A 230 8.15 2.33 -12.80
N GLY A 231 8.68 3.11 -13.75
CA GLY A 231 9.58 2.64 -14.80
C GLY A 231 8.92 2.24 -16.11
N HIS A 232 7.65 2.62 -16.34
CA HIS A 232 7.01 2.58 -17.65
C HIS A 232 7.20 3.94 -18.36
N GLY A 233 7.40 3.94 -19.68
CA GLY A 233 7.95 5.07 -20.46
C GLY A 233 7.34 6.47 -20.21
N GLN A 234 8.14 7.50 -20.51
CA GLN A 234 7.96 8.94 -20.21
C GLN A 234 6.50 9.47 -20.31
N PRO A 235 6.12 10.44 -19.44
CA PRO A 235 4.78 11.01 -19.43
C PRO A 235 4.38 11.58 -20.80
N PRO A 236 3.08 11.63 -21.16
CA PRO A 236 2.66 12.25 -22.40
C PRO A 236 3.16 13.70 -22.45
N PRO A 237 3.60 14.21 -23.61
CA PRO A 237 3.93 15.62 -23.76
C PRO A 237 2.70 16.46 -23.40
N GLY A 238 2.95 17.50 -22.60
CA GLY A 238 1.93 18.39 -22.04
C GLY A 238 1.23 19.27 -23.05
#